data_AF-A0A918LVT1-F1
#
_entry.id   AF-A0A918LVT1-F1
#
_cell.length_a   1.000
_cell.length_b   1.000
_cell.length_c   1.000
_cell.angle_alpha   90.00
_cell.angle_beta   90.00
_cell.angle_gamma   90.00
#
_symmetry.space_group_name_H-M   'P 1'
#
loop_
_entity.id
_entity.type
_entity.pdbx_description
1 polymer ?
#
loop_
_entity_poly.entity_id
_entity_poly.type
_entity_poly.pdbx_seq_one_letter_code
_entity_poly.pdbx_strand_id
1 'polypeptide(L)'
;MTDDRALLSRNELAGLLTEAAQSVSGIVTAEYPTAASRSYLHPVLGPLSAGPRVVGELNDRLEGLVAAVPRPATPAGLFTLASYAAALGWLTESFTELTASVDQICTRVGIPSEPRDPAFAASGDAGRDGEFDLAFNALELAAIRTAAEAAGLSPNDYVEVLSQSLLAASRITDACMEISSGLLEDAAYVLDEASDHVRTDDGPNNLPTLVRSLLARMETAR
;
A
#
# COMPACT_ATOMS: atom_id res chain seq x y z
N MET A 1 10.38 -43.72 -0.41
CA MET A 1 10.40 -42.69 -1.48
C MET A 1 11.11 -41.49 -0.90
N THR A 2 12.38 -41.32 -1.25
CA THR A 2 13.13 -40.11 -0.95
C THR A 2 12.77 -39.11 -2.05
N ASP A 3 11.96 -38.10 -1.71
CA ASP A 3 11.74 -36.97 -2.59
C ASP A 3 13.08 -36.25 -2.74
N ASP A 4 13.66 -36.42 -3.93
CA ASP A 4 14.81 -35.66 -4.41
C ASP A 4 14.33 -34.24 -4.67
N ARG A 5 14.11 -33.47 -3.59
CA ARG A 5 13.68 -32.07 -3.67
C ARG A 5 14.86 -31.28 -4.23
N ALA A 6 14.85 -31.09 -5.55
CA ALA A 6 15.82 -30.25 -6.23
C ALA A 6 15.83 -28.87 -5.56
N LEU A 7 17.03 -28.43 -5.16
CA LEU A 7 17.28 -27.09 -4.65
C LEU A 7 16.78 -26.08 -5.69
N LEU A 8 15.99 -25.08 -5.25
CA LEU A 8 15.64 -23.96 -6.11
C LEU A 8 16.92 -23.28 -6.60
N SER A 9 17.02 -23.14 -7.92
CA SER A 9 18.09 -22.41 -8.58
C SER A 9 17.97 -20.91 -8.30
N ARG A 10 19.07 -20.16 -8.47
CA ARG A 10 19.05 -18.70 -8.33
C ARG A 10 18.08 -18.02 -9.29
N ASN A 11 17.93 -18.58 -10.50
CA ASN A 11 16.96 -18.08 -11.48
C ASN A 11 15.52 -18.25 -10.99
N GLU A 12 15.19 -19.37 -10.34
CA GLU A 12 13.86 -19.59 -9.76
C GLU A 12 13.64 -18.64 -8.57
N LEU A 13 14.64 -18.46 -7.69
CA LEU A 13 14.54 -17.53 -6.56
C LEU A 13 14.34 -16.07 -7.01
N ALA A 14 15.12 -15.61 -7.99
CA ALA A 14 14.96 -14.28 -8.56
C ALA A 14 13.63 -14.12 -9.33
N GLY A 15 13.17 -15.20 -9.99
CA GLY A 15 11.86 -15.27 -10.61
C GLY A 15 10.74 -15.03 -9.61
N LEU A 16 10.78 -15.67 -8.44
CA LEU A 16 9.80 -15.47 -7.37
C LEU A 16 9.73 -14.02 -6.89
N LEU A 17 10.89 -13.35 -6.69
CA LEU A 17 10.93 -11.94 -6.30
C LEU A 17 10.39 -11.02 -7.40
N THR A 18 10.72 -11.32 -8.66
CA THR A 18 10.23 -10.55 -9.82
C THR A 18 8.71 -10.67 -9.98
N GLU A 19 8.16 -11.88 -9.83
CA GLU A 19 6.72 -12.12 -9.89
C GLU A 19 5.99 -11.44 -8.72
N ALA A 20 6.58 -11.47 -7.52
CA ALA A 20 6.05 -10.74 -6.37
C ALA A 20 6.02 -9.23 -6.64
N ALA A 21 7.09 -8.66 -7.23
CA ALA A 21 7.15 -7.25 -7.60
C ALA A 21 6.04 -6.87 -8.59
N GLN A 22 5.83 -7.69 -9.62
CA GLN A 22 4.76 -7.47 -10.61
C GLN A 22 3.38 -7.53 -9.97
N SER A 23 3.15 -8.49 -9.07
CA SER A 23 1.88 -8.65 -8.36
C SER A 23 1.59 -7.44 -7.47
N VAL A 24 2.59 -6.94 -6.74
CA VAL A 24 2.47 -5.72 -5.92
C VAL A 24 2.23 -4.48 -6.77
N SER A 25 2.97 -4.32 -7.87
CA SER A 25 2.78 -3.19 -8.80
C SER A 25 1.37 -3.17 -9.40
N GLY A 26 0.79 -4.35 -9.68
CA GLY A 26 -0.58 -4.48 -10.18
C GLY A 26 -1.65 -3.90 -9.27
N ILE A 27 -1.41 -3.79 -7.96
CA ILE A 27 -2.35 -3.18 -6.99
C ILE A 27 -2.64 -1.71 -7.34
N VAL A 28 -1.60 -0.96 -7.72
CA VAL A 28 -1.68 0.49 -7.96
C VAL A 28 -2.58 0.82 -9.16
N THR A 29 -2.63 -0.10 -10.13
CA THR A 29 -3.41 0.07 -11.37
C THR A 29 -4.75 -0.66 -11.32
N ALA A 30 -5.09 -1.27 -10.19
CA ALA A 30 -6.35 -1.99 -10.05
C ALA A 30 -7.53 -1.01 -10.15
N GLU A 31 -8.43 -1.27 -11.10
CA GLU A 31 -9.66 -0.50 -11.23
C GLU A 31 -10.79 -1.14 -10.42
N TYR A 32 -11.64 -0.30 -9.84
CA TYR A 32 -12.85 -0.76 -9.17
C TYR A 32 -14.06 0.10 -9.55
N PRO A 33 -15.18 -0.50 -10.00
CA PRO A 33 -16.40 0.23 -10.31
C PRO A 33 -16.91 0.98 -9.08
N THR A 34 -16.98 2.31 -9.17
CA THR A 34 -17.38 3.15 -8.03
C THR A 34 -18.75 3.75 -8.29
N ALA A 35 -19.69 3.50 -7.37
CA ALA A 35 -21.00 4.12 -7.41
C ALA A 35 -20.87 5.65 -7.19
N ALA A 36 -21.68 6.44 -7.89
CA ALA A 36 -21.66 7.91 -7.77
C ALA A 36 -21.88 8.38 -6.31
N SER A 37 -22.68 7.64 -5.54
CA SER A 37 -22.95 7.89 -4.11
C SER A 37 -21.76 7.66 -3.18
N ARG A 38 -20.68 7.03 -3.66
CA ARG A 38 -19.43 6.75 -2.95
C ARG A 38 -18.21 7.21 -3.74
N SER A 39 -18.39 8.15 -4.67
CA SER A 39 -17.35 8.65 -5.57
C SER A 39 -16.11 9.18 -4.84
N TYR A 40 -16.26 9.68 -3.61
CA TYR A 40 -15.14 10.09 -2.76
C TYR A 40 -14.18 8.96 -2.38
N LEU A 41 -14.63 7.70 -2.36
CA LEU A 41 -13.78 6.52 -2.10
C LEU A 41 -13.06 5.99 -3.36
N HIS A 42 -13.36 6.52 -4.55
CA HIS A 42 -12.80 6.01 -5.80
C HIS A 42 -11.27 5.76 -5.74
N PRO A 43 -10.44 6.65 -5.16
CA PRO A 43 -8.99 6.46 -5.12
C PRO A 43 -8.51 5.21 -4.35
N VAL A 44 -9.30 4.71 -3.40
CA VAL A 44 -8.90 3.62 -2.50
C VAL A 44 -9.54 2.27 -2.84
N LEU A 45 -10.63 2.26 -3.61
CA LEU A 45 -11.39 1.03 -3.89
C LEU A 45 -10.62 0.04 -4.77
N GLY A 46 -9.86 0.54 -5.75
CA GLY A 46 -8.97 -0.27 -6.58
C GLY A 46 -7.98 -1.07 -5.73
N PRO A 47 -7.08 -0.40 -5.00
CA PRO A 47 -6.14 -1.05 -4.09
C PRO A 47 -6.81 -1.96 -3.05
N LEU A 48 -7.93 -1.55 -2.44
CA LEU A 48 -8.65 -2.38 -1.48
C LEU A 48 -9.24 -3.66 -2.09
N SER A 49 -9.59 -3.63 -3.38
CA SER A 49 -10.15 -4.79 -4.07
C SER A 49 -9.06 -5.80 -4.48
N ALA A 50 -7.90 -5.33 -4.92
CA ALA A 50 -6.80 -6.18 -5.39
C ALA A 50 -5.88 -6.63 -4.26
N GLY A 51 -5.61 -5.76 -3.30
CA GLY A 51 -4.67 -5.92 -2.22
C GLY A 51 -4.78 -7.23 -1.44
N PRO A 52 -5.95 -7.56 -0.87
CA PRO A 52 -6.13 -8.79 -0.09
C PRO A 52 -5.80 -10.06 -0.88
N ARG A 53 -6.10 -10.08 -2.18
CA ARG A 53 -5.77 -11.22 -3.05
C ARG A 53 -4.26 -11.34 -3.24
N VAL A 54 -3.57 -10.22 -3.50
CA VAL A 54 -2.11 -10.21 -3.66
C VAL A 54 -1.42 -10.61 -2.35
N VAL A 55 -1.87 -10.09 -1.20
CA VAL A 55 -1.35 -10.49 0.12
C VAL A 55 -1.50 -11.99 0.35
N GLY A 56 -2.68 -12.56 0.05
CA GLY A 56 -2.91 -13.99 0.16
C GLY A 56 -2.00 -14.82 -0.75
N GLU A 57 -1.87 -14.42 -2.01
CA GLU A 57 -0.97 -15.08 -2.97
C GLU A 57 0.50 -15.01 -2.55
N LEU A 58 0.95 -13.87 -2.04
CA LEU A 58 2.30 -13.73 -1.50
C LEU A 58 2.49 -14.64 -0.28
N ASN A 59 1.52 -14.70 0.64
CA ASN A 59 1.60 -15.58 1.81
C ASN A 59 1.71 -17.07 1.40
N ASP A 60 0.86 -17.54 0.49
CA ASP A 60 0.87 -18.93 0.02
C ASP A 60 2.23 -19.29 -0.64
N ARG A 61 2.78 -18.36 -1.43
CA ARG A 61 4.10 -18.52 -2.04
C ARG A 61 5.23 -18.51 -1.00
N LEU A 62 5.14 -17.68 0.04
CA LEU A 62 6.12 -17.67 1.13
C LEU A 62 6.11 -19.00 1.89
N GLU A 63 4.93 -19.53 2.22
CA GLU A 63 4.78 -20.86 2.84
C GLU A 63 5.37 -21.95 1.95
N GLY A 64 5.10 -21.90 0.64
CA GLY A 64 5.70 -22.79 -0.36
C GLY A 64 7.23 -22.68 -0.39
N LEU A 65 7.78 -21.45 -0.35
CA LEU A 65 9.21 -21.20 -0.34
C LEU A 65 9.87 -21.72 0.95
N VAL A 66 9.28 -21.47 2.12
CA VAL A 66 9.75 -21.98 3.41
C VAL A 66 9.77 -23.51 3.41
N ALA A 67 8.77 -24.15 2.82
CA ALA A 67 8.72 -25.60 2.68
C ALA A 67 9.75 -26.13 1.67
N ALA A 68 10.03 -25.37 0.60
CA ALA A 68 10.92 -25.77 -0.50
C ALA A 68 12.40 -25.57 -0.18
N VAL A 69 12.78 -24.55 0.59
CA VAL A 69 14.19 -24.27 0.95
C VAL A 69 14.72 -25.38 1.88
N PRO A 70 15.68 -26.21 1.42
CA PRO A 70 16.21 -27.30 2.22
C PRO A 70 17.03 -26.78 3.40
N ARG A 71 17.18 -27.60 4.44
CA ARG A 71 18.06 -27.30 5.57
C ARG A 71 19.36 -28.12 5.46
N PRO A 72 20.55 -27.50 5.54
CA PRO A 72 20.79 -26.07 5.76
C PRO A 72 20.49 -25.21 4.52
N ALA A 73 19.91 -24.04 4.75
CA ALA A 73 19.51 -23.12 3.69
C ALA A 73 20.72 -22.46 3.02
N THR A 74 20.67 -22.27 1.70
CA THR A 74 21.69 -21.52 0.97
C THR A 74 21.58 -20.02 1.29
N PRO A 75 22.69 -19.25 1.20
CA PRO A 75 22.63 -17.79 1.40
C PRO A 75 21.60 -17.10 0.50
N ALA A 76 21.54 -17.47 -0.78
CA ALA A 76 20.55 -16.95 -1.73
C ALA A 76 19.11 -17.30 -1.31
N GLY A 77 18.88 -18.51 -0.78
CA GLY A 77 17.58 -18.93 -0.25
C GLY A 77 17.17 -18.11 0.98
N LEU A 78 18.10 -17.86 1.92
CA LEU A 78 17.84 -17.02 3.10
C LEU A 78 17.60 -15.55 2.73
N PHE A 79 18.37 -15.00 1.79
CA PHE A 79 18.20 -13.65 1.28
C PHE A 79 16.82 -13.48 0.64
N THR A 80 16.44 -14.43 -0.23
CA THR A 80 15.13 -14.44 -0.90
C THR A 80 14.00 -14.53 0.13
N LEU A 81 14.11 -15.43 1.11
CA LEU A 81 13.13 -15.54 2.19
C LEU A 81 12.99 -14.24 2.98
N ALA A 82 14.10 -13.58 3.32
CA ALA A 82 14.09 -12.33 4.07
C ALA A 82 13.46 -11.18 3.26
N SER A 83 13.81 -11.03 1.97
CA SER A 83 13.20 -10.05 1.07
C SER A 83 11.69 -10.27 0.95
N TYR A 84 11.29 -11.52 0.72
CA TYR A 84 9.90 -11.89 0.53
C TYR A 84 9.06 -11.67 1.81
N ALA A 85 9.59 -12.06 2.98
CA ALA A 85 8.94 -11.82 4.26
C ALA A 85 8.81 -10.32 4.58
N ALA A 86 9.85 -9.52 4.26
CA ALA A 86 9.81 -8.07 4.42
C ALA A 86 8.72 -7.44 3.54
N ALA A 87 8.62 -7.85 2.27
CA ALA A 87 7.58 -7.39 1.35
C ALA A 87 6.18 -7.71 1.89
N LEU A 88 5.94 -8.97 2.29
CA LEU A 88 4.64 -9.40 2.81
C LEU A 88 4.24 -8.65 4.08
N GLY A 89 5.18 -8.50 5.02
CA GLY A 89 4.95 -7.79 6.27
C GLY A 89 4.57 -6.33 6.04
N TRP A 90 5.36 -5.63 5.24
CA TRP A 90 5.12 -4.22 4.92
C TRP A 90 3.82 -4.01 4.14
N LEU A 91 3.52 -4.89 3.17
CA LEU A 91 2.27 -4.79 2.42
C LEU A 91 1.05 -5.01 3.34
N THR A 92 1.13 -5.97 4.25
CA THR A 92 0.07 -6.27 5.23
C THR A 92 -0.18 -5.09 6.16
N GLU A 93 0.88 -4.46 6.66
CA GLU A 93 0.79 -3.25 7.49
C GLU A 93 0.14 -2.10 6.70
N SER A 94 0.61 -1.85 5.47
CA SER A 94 0.08 -0.79 4.61
C SER A 94 -1.42 -0.96 4.32
N PHE A 95 -1.88 -2.20 4.11
CA PHE A 95 -3.31 -2.48 3.92
C PHE A 95 -4.14 -2.38 5.20
N THR A 96 -3.52 -2.67 6.35
CA THR A 96 -4.17 -2.45 7.66
C THR A 96 -4.40 -0.95 7.87
N GLU A 97 -3.41 -0.12 7.58
CA GLU A 97 -3.53 1.34 7.64
C GLU A 97 -4.53 1.90 6.63
N LEU A 98 -4.53 1.38 5.39
CA LEU A 98 -5.50 1.77 4.37
C LEU A 98 -6.93 1.44 4.83
N THR A 99 -7.16 0.22 5.34
CA THR A 99 -8.47 -0.21 5.83
C THR A 99 -8.94 0.67 6.98
N ALA A 100 -8.05 0.97 7.94
CA ALA A 100 -8.35 1.88 9.05
C ALA A 100 -8.70 3.30 8.57
N SER A 101 -7.96 3.82 7.58
CA SER A 101 -8.24 5.13 6.98
C SER A 101 -9.61 5.17 6.30
N VAL A 102 -9.96 4.11 5.56
CA VAL A 102 -11.27 4.01 4.90
C VAL A 102 -12.41 3.84 5.89
N ASP A 103 -12.21 3.08 6.97
CA ASP A 103 -13.18 2.97 8.06
C ASP A 103 -13.42 4.33 8.74
N GLN A 104 -12.36 5.11 8.97
CA GLN A 104 -12.47 6.46 9.51
C GLN A 104 -13.26 7.39 8.58
N ILE A 105 -12.99 7.35 7.26
CA ILE A 105 -13.74 8.10 6.25
C ILE A 105 -15.22 7.69 6.25
N CYS A 106 -15.50 6.39 6.26
CA CYS A 106 -16.86 5.86 6.29
C CYS A 106 -17.61 6.25 7.56
N THR A 107 -16.95 6.19 8.71
CA THR A 107 -17.48 6.61 10.01
C THR A 107 -17.84 8.09 9.99
N ARG A 108 -16.97 8.93 9.41
CA ARG A 108 -17.21 10.37 9.29
C ARG A 108 -18.42 10.69 8.40
N VAL A 109 -18.62 9.95 7.32
CA VAL A 109 -19.78 10.11 6.42
C VAL A 109 -21.06 9.50 7.02
N GLY A 110 -20.94 8.46 7.85
CA GLY A 110 -22.07 7.73 8.45
C GLY A 110 -22.59 8.25 9.78
N ILE A 111 -21.80 9.05 10.52
CA ILE A 111 -22.23 9.66 11.78
C ILE A 111 -22.82 11.06 11.49
N PRO A 112 -24.10 11.32 11.83
CA PRO A 112 -24.55 12.69 11.97
C PRO A 112 -23.70 13.31 13.07
N SER A 113 -22.80 14.22 12.68
CA SER A 113 -22.00 14.97 13.65
C SER A 113 -22.96 15.59 14.66
N GLU A 114 -22.67 15.46 15.96
CA GLU A 114 -23.36 16.17 17.04
C GLU A 114 -23.70 17.62 16.60
N PRO A 115 -24.83 18.17 17.06
CA PRO A 115 -25.24 19.51 16.66
C PRO A 115 -24.08 20.46 16.95
N ARG A 116 -23.51 21.04 15.88
CA ARG A 116 -22.61 22.19 16.01
C ARG A 116 -23.31 23.17 16.95
N ASP A 117 -22.68 23.42 18.09
CA ASP A 117 -23.22 24.29 19.11
C ASP A 117 -23.64 25.62 18.47
N PRO A 118 -24.94 25.98 18.48
CA PRO A 118 -25.41 27.24 17.90
C PRO A 118 -24.82 28.47 18.62
N ALA A 119 -24.09 28.28 19.73
CA ALA A 119 -23.30 29.34 20.36
C ALA A 119 -22.17 29.91 19.47
N PHE A 120 -21.75 29.21 18.41
CA PHE A 120 -20.85 29.77 17.38
C PHE A 120 -21.60 30.40 16.18
N ALA A 121 -22.93 30.34 16.14
CA ALA A 121 -23.76 30.85 15.04
C ALA A 121 -24.28 32.28 15.25
N ALA A 122 -23.65 33.06 16.13
CA ALA A 122 -24.01 34.46 16.38
C ALA A 122 -22.82 35.41 16.13
N SER A 123 -22.37 35.49 14.88
CA SER A 123 -21.89 36.76 14.31
C SER A 123 -21.71 36.65 12.78
N GLY A 124 -22.67 37.22 12.05
CA GLY A 124 -22.45 37.67 10.67
C GLY A 124 -23.30 36.98 9.61
N ASP A 125 -24.54 37.45 9.47
CA ASP A 125 -25.25 37.43 8.20
C ASP A 125 -24.52 38.35 7.21
N ALA A 126 -23.73 37.75 6.31
CA ALA A 126 -23.40 38.25 4.98
C ALA A 126 -22.81 37.08 4.20
N GLY A 127 -23.35 36.81 3.00
CA GLY A 127 -22.94 35.73 2.11
C GLY A 127 -21.43 35.49 2.11
N ARG A 128 -21.03 34.34 2.65
CA ARG A 128 -19.67 33.85 2.59
C ARG A 128 -19.76 32.50 1.88
N ASP A 129 -19.38 32.51 0.61
CA ASP A 129 -18.81 31.33 -0.03
C ASP A 129 -17.94 30.64 1.02
N GLY A 130 -18.31 29.42 1.41
CA GLY A 130 -17.56 28.61 2.34
C GLY A 130 -16.23 28.27 1.71
N GLU A 131 -15.28 29.19 1.89
CA GLU A 131 -14.00 29.32 1.21
C GLU A 131 -13.27 27.99 1.20
N PHE A 132 -13.22 27.37 0.01
CA PHE A 132 -12.20 26.37 -0.26
C PHE A 132 -10.85 27.08 -0.11
N ASP A 133 -9.97 26.60 0.76
CA ASP A 133 -8.55 27.00 0.77
C ASP A 133 -7.79 26.46 -0.47
N LEU A 134 -8.56 25.99 -1.47
CA LEU A 134 -8.13 25.42 -2.74
C LEU A 134 -8.81 26.23 -3.85
N ALA A 135 -7.99 26.82 -4.73
CA ALA A 135 -8.47 27.63 -5.84
C ALA A 135 -8.98 26.74 -6.98
N PHE A 136 -10.25 26.35 -6.92
CA PHE A 136 -10.91 25.59 -7.99
C PHE A 136 -11.45 26.52 -9.09
N ASN A 137 -11.34 26.08 -10.34
CA ASN A 137 -11.98 26.77 -11.45
C ASN A 137 -13.50 26.48 -11.48
N ALA A 138 -14.25 27.23 -12.31
CA ALA A 138 -15.71 27.10 -12.37
C ALA A 138 -16.20 25.70 -12.79
N LEU A 139 -15.43 25.00 -13.62
CA LEU A 139 -15.77 23.65 -14.09
C LEU A 139 -15.53 22.61 -12.98
N GLU A 140 -14.42 22.73 -12.26
CA GLU A 140 -14.10 21.90 -11.09
C GLU A 140 -15.13 22.09 -9.98
N LEU A 141 -15.53 23.33 -9.68
CA LEU A 141 -16.57 23.61 -8.70
C LEU A 141 -17.91 23.01 -9.10
N ALA A 142 -18.29 23.06 -10.38
CA ALA A 142 -19.51 22.43 -10.87
C ALA A 142 -19.45 20.90 -10.70
N ALA A 143 -18.32 20.29 -11.06
CA ALA A 143 -18.12 18.84 -10.90
C ALA A 143 -18.17 18.42 -9.43
N ILE A 144 -17.51 19.16 -8.53
CA ILE A 144 -17.53 18.93 -7.08
C ILE A 144 -18.97 19.00 -6.56
N ARG A 145 -19.74 20.02 -6.95
CA ARG A 145 -21.14 20.17 -6.52
C ARG A 145 -21.99 18.98 -6.97
N THR A 146 -21.87 18.56 -8.23
CA THR A 146 -22.60 17.40 -8.75
C THR A 146 -22.21 16.10 -8.04
N ALA A 147 -20.91 15.89 -7.78
CA ALA A 147 -20.45 14.69 -7.08
C ALA A 147 -20.86 14.67 -5.60
N ALA A 148 -20.78 15.82 -4.94
CA ALA A 148 -21.24 16.00 -3.56
C ALA A 148 -22.74 15.74 -3.44
N GLU A 149 -23.54 16.27 -4.36
CA GLU A 149 -24.99 16.02 -4.43
C GLU A 149 -25.30 14.52 -4.60
N ALA A 150 -24.61 13.85 -5.53
CA ALA A 150 -24.77 12.41 -5.74
C ALA A 150 -24.38 11.57 -4.51
N ALA A 151 -23.40 12.05 -3.73
CA ALA A 151 -22.95 11.46 -2.47
C ALA A 151 -23.82 11.84 -1.25
N GLY A 152 -24.76 12.77 -1.40
CA GLY A 152 -25.55 13.30 -0.29
C GLY A 152 -24.74 14.12 0.72
N LEU A 153 -23.65 14.76 0.28
CA LEU A 153 -22.72 15.54 1.11
C LEU A 153 -22.76 17.02 0.73
N SER A 154 -22.35 17.89 1.65
CA SER A 154 -22.04 19.27 1.29
C SER A 154 -20.77 19.30 0.42
N PRO A 155 -20.58 20.28 -0.48
CA PRO A 155 -19.37 20.40 -1.28
C PRO A 155 -18.07 20.42 -0.45
N ASN A 156 -18.10 21.05 0.72
CA ASN A 156 -16.94 21.14 1.60
C ASN A 156 -16.64 19.79 2.27
N ASP A 157 -17.67 19.11 2.78
CA ASP A 157 -17.49 17.78 3.38
C ASP A 157 -17.02 16.77 2.33
N TYR A 158 -17.54 16.85 1.11
CA TYR A 158 -17.12 16.01 -0.02
C TYR A 158 -15.63 16.19 -0.35
N VAL A 159 -15.16 17.44 -0.47
CA VAL A 159 -13.73 17.72 -0.74
C VAL A 159 -12.85 17.23 0.40
N GLU A 160 -13.30 17.39 1.65
CA GLU A 160 -12.54 16.89 2.79
C GLU A 160 -12.40 15.35 2.78
N VAL A 161 -13.50 14.61 2.60
CA VAL A 161 -13.42 13.13 2.56
C VAL A 161 -12.71 12.61 1.32
N LEU A 162 -12.81 13.31 0.19
CA LEU A 162 -12.06 12.98 -1.03
C LEU A 162 -10.56 13.22 -0.81
N SER A 163 -10.16 14.32 -0.17
CA SER A 163 -8.75 14.59 0.15
C SER A 163 -8.16 13.53 1.10
N GLN A 164 -8.92 13.09 2.11
CA GLN A 164 -8.51 11.99 2.98
C GLN A 164 -8.34 10.69 2.19
N SER A 165 -9.27 10.40 1.27
CA SER A 165 -9.19 9.22 0.40
C SER A 165 -7.98 9.28 -0.52
N LEU A 166 -7.67 10.44 -1.10
CA LEU A 166 -6.48 10.66 -1.94
C LEU A 166 -5.18 10.50 -1.13
N LEU A 167 -5.13 11.00 0.10
CA LEU A 167 -3.98 10.83 0.99
C LEU A 167 -3.76 9.36 1.38
N ALA A 168 -4.84 8.62 1.65
CA ALA A 168 -4.75 7.18 1.91
C ALA A 168 -4.28 6.42 0.66
N ALA A 169 -4.80 6.77 -0.51
CA ALA A 169 -4.41 6.19 -1.79
C ALA A 169 -2.95 6.49 -2.16
N SER A 170 -2.45 7.70 -1.88
CA SER A 170 -1.05 8.05 -2.14
C SER A 170 -0.11 7.23 -1.26
N ARG A 171 -0.41 7.07 0.03
CA ARG A 171 0.41 6.27 0.96
C ARG A 171 0.53 4.81 0.53
N ILE A 172 -0.58 4.16 0.16
CA ILE A 172 -0.53 2.77 -0.32
C ILE A 172 0.19 2.66 -1.66
N THR A 173 0.03 3.66 -2.54
CA THR A 173 0.74 3.72 -3.82
C THR A 173 2.25 3.81 -3.62
N ASP A 174 2.70 4.71 -2.76
CA ASP A 174 4.11 4.88 -2.43
C ASP A 174 4.69 3.59 -1.83
N ALA A 175 3.98 2.95 -0.91
CA ALA A 175 4.38 1.67 -0.34
C ALA A 175 4.48 0.56 -1.39
N CYS A 176 3.50 0.43 -2.28
CA CYS A 176 3.54 -0.58 -3.35
C CYS A 176 4.70 -0.34 -4.33
N MET A 177 4.95 0.92 -4.69
CA MET A 177 6.07 1.29 -5.56
C MET A 177 7.42 0.98 -4.91
N GLU A 178 7.59 1.33 -3.63
CA GLU A 178 8.82 1.07 -2.88
C GLU A 178 9.07 -0.44 -2.71
N ILE A 179 8.03 -1.21 -2.35
CA ILE A 179 8.11 -2.67 -2.24
C ILE A 179 8.46 -3.31 -3.59
N SER A 180 7.77 -2.92 -4.67
CA SER A 180 8.01 -3.50 -5.99
C SER A 180 9.42 -3.19 -6.52
N SER A 181 9.91 -1.97 -6.32
CA SER A 181 11.28 -1.59 -6.70
C SER A 181 12.31 -2.39 -5.89
N GLY A 182 12.12 -2.48 -4.57
CA GLY A 182 13.03 -3.24 -3.70
C GLY A 182 13.08 -4.73 -4.04
N LEU A 183 11.94 -5.35 -4.38
CA LEU A 183 11.89 -6.74 -4.84
C LEU A 183 12.64 -6.95 -6.16
N LEU A 184 12.57 -6.00 -7.10
CA LEU A 184 13.31 -6.08 -8.36
C LEU A 184 14.82 -5.92 -8.16
N GLU A 185 15.24 -5.02 -7.26
CA GLU A 185 16.64 -4.88 -6.87
C GLU A 185 17.16 -6.16 -6.19
N ASP A 186 16.39 -6.72 -5.27
CA ASP A 186 16.72 -7.97 -4.58
C ASP A 186 16.79 -9.15 -5.56
N ALA A 187 15.91 -9.20 -6.55
CA ALA A 187 15.95 -10.20 -7.63
C ALA A 187 17.23 -10.09 -8.45
N ALA A 188 17.62 -8.87 -8.84
CA ALA A 188 18.87 -8.63 -9.57
C ALA A 188 20.09 -9.04 -8.74
N TYR A 189 20.09 -8.75 -7.45
CA TYR A 189 21.16 -9.15 -6.53
C TYR A 189 21.30 -10.68 -6.43
N VAL A 190 20.18 -11.41 -6.34
CA VAL A 190 20.19 -12.88 -6.30
C VAL A 190 20.77 -13.49 -7.58
N LEU A 191 20.56 -12.84 -8.74
CA LEU A 191 21.13 -13.29 -10.01
C LEU A 191 22.64 -13.02 -10.12
N ASP A 192 23.10 -11.85 -9.69
CA ASP A 192 24.46 -11.36 -9.98
C ASP A 192 25.47 -11.65 -8.85
N GLU A 193 25.09 -11.46 -7.59
CA GLU A 193 26.04 -11.28 -6.48
C GLU A 193 25.86 -12.17 -5.26
N ALA A 194 24.75 -12.91 -5.12
CA ALA A 194 24.56 -13.86 -4.03
C ALA A 194 25.53 -15.06 -4.19
N SER A 195 26.82 -14.84 -3.87
CA SER A 195 27.87 -15.85 -3.93
C SER A 195 27.49 -17.06 -3.06
N ASP A 196 27.94 -18.26 -3.42
CA ASP A 196 27.70 -19.50 -2.63
C ASP A 196 28.36 -19.48 -1.24
N HIS A 197 29.01 -18.38 -0.88
CA HIS A 197 29.74 -18.19 0.36
C HIS A 197 29.03 -17.10 1.17
N VAL A 198 28.85 -17.33 2.47
CA VAL A 198 28.42 -16.31 3.42
C VAL A 198 29.51 -15.22 3.43
N ARG A 199 29.25 -14.07 2.81
CA ARG A 199 30.10 -12.88 2.97
C ARG A 199 30.04 -12.50 4.45
N THR A 200 31.12 -12.75 5.18
CA THR A 200 31.32 -12.37 6.60
C THR A 200 31.62 -10.88 6.77
N ASP A 201 31.28 -10.04 5.79
CA ASP A 201 31.40 -8.60 5.94
C ASP A 201 30.15 -8.12 6.71
N ASP A 202 30.30 -7.67 7.95
CA ASP A 202 29.19 -7.34 8.87
C ASP A 202 28.43 -6.04 8.49
N GLY A 203 28.54 -5.60 7.23
CA GLY A 203 27.91 -4.38 6.73
C GLY A 203 26.43 -4.54 6.36
N PRO A 204 25.60 -3.49 6.52
CA PRO A 204 24.17 -3.52 6.16
C PRO A 204 23.92 -3.81 4.67
N ASN A 205 24.94 -3.64 3.80
CA ASN A 205 24.86 -3.91 2.37
C ASN A 205 24.62 -5.40 2.01
N ASN A 206 24.72 -6.32 2.96
CA ASN A 206 24.41 -7.73 2.75
C ASN A 206 22.94 -8.09 3.06
N LEU A 207 22.15 -7.13 3.54
CA LEU A 207 20.72 -7.30 3.76
C LEU A 207 19.93 -6.97 2.49
N PRO A 208 18.77 -7.63 2.26
CA PRO A 208 17.85 -7.24 1.20
C PRO A 208 17.50 -5.76 1.27
N THR A 209 17.32 -5.11 0.12
CA THR A 209 16.92 -3.70 0.00
C THR A 209 15.70 -3.42 0.87
N LEU A 210 14.68 -4.27 0.83
CA LEU A 210 13.47 -4.09 1.64
C LEU A 210 13.74 -4.12 3.15
N VAL A 211 14.63 -5.01 3.60
CA VAL A 211 15.00 -5.08 5.02
C VAL A 211 15.73 -3.81 5.44
N ARG A 212 16.64 -3.30 4.59
CA ARG A 212 17.33 -2.02 4.85
C ARG A 212 16.36 -0.85 4.93
N SER A 213 15.41 -0.75 3.99
CA SER A 213 14.40 0.30 3.99
C SER A 213 13.54 0.27 5.26
N LEU A 214 13.09 -0.92 5.68
CA LEU A 214 12.32 -1.07 6.91
C LEU A 214 13.12 -0.65 8.16
N LEU A 215 14.39 -1.05 8.25
CA LEU A 215 15.26 -0.64 9.35
C LEU A 215 15.46 0.88 9.39
N ALA A 216 15.72 1.50 8.24
CA ALA A 216 15.86 2.96 8.15
C ALA A 216 14.59 3.69 8.61
N ARG A 217 13.40 3.19 8.21
CA ARG A 217 12.11 3.73 8.65
C ARG A 217 11.94 3.62 10.17
N MET A 218 12.31 2.48 10.76
CA MET A 218 12.25 2.29 12.22
C MET A 218 13.21 3.23 12.98
N GLU A 219 14.38 3.52 12.41
CA GLU A 219 15.32 4.48 13.00
C GLU A 219 14.78 5.91 12.97
N THR A 220 14.09 6.31 11.89
CA THR A 220 13.46 7.63 11.78
C THR A 220 12.22 7.82 12.64
N ALA A 221 11.59 6.72 13.07
CA ALA A 221 10.38 6.74 13.90
C ALA A 221 10.66 6.80 15.42
N ARG A 222 11.94 6.77 15.83
CA ARG A 222 12.39 6.92 17.23
C ARG A 222 12.66 8.38 17.58
#